data_AF-A0A0N1B8V8-F1
#
_entry.id   AF-A0A0N1B8V8-F1
#
_cell.length_a   1.000
_cell.length_b   1.000
_cell.length_c   1.000
_cell.angle_alpha   90.00
_cell.angle_beta   90.00
_cell.angle_gamma   90.00
#
_symmetry.space_group_name_H-M   'P 1'
#
loop_
_entity.id
_entity.type
_entity.pdbx_description
1 polymer ?
#
loop_
_entity_poly.entity_id
_entity_poly.type
_entity_poly.pdbx_seq_one_letter_code
_entity_poly.pdbx_strand_id
1 'polypeptide(L)'
;MIDQQSVPALPGTPDEQDDTARKQRVKALFRRYPDITSEERRELTDYLKSGPLLEIGLLKGDETIRYKIAAFEQEQAKALSHAPKEIAVLLVIFVLLAVACSALWDMGA
;
A
#
# COMPACT_ATOMS: atom_id res chain seq x y z
N MET A 1 -30.56 35.03 -26.74
CA MET A 1 -29.51 35.51 -25.84
C MET A 1 -29.58 34.59 -24.62
N ILE A 2 -28.72 33.57 -24.56
CA ILE A 2 -28.84 32.46 -23.60
C ILE A 2 -28.18 32.91 -22.30
N ASP A 3 -28.97 33.04 -21.24
CA ASP A 3 -28.50 33.27 -19.89
C ASP A 3 -27.52 32.17 -19.48
N GLN A 4 -26.30 32.58 -19.19
CA GLN A 4 -25.24 31.73 -18.69
C GLN A 4 -25.59 31.35 -17.24
N GLN A 5 -26.36 30.28 -17.11
CA GLN A 5 -26.70 29.65 -15.84
C GLN A 5 -25.41 29.36 -15.09
N SER A 6 -25.12 30.19 -14.09
CA SER A 6 -24.02 30.00 -13.15
C SER A 6 -24.31 28.72 -12.39
N VAL A 7 -23.72 27.62 -12.85
CA VAL A 7 -23.78 26.33 -12.17
C VAL A 7 -23.08 26.56 -10.82
N PRO A 8 -23.78 26.47 -9.68
CA PRO A 8 -23.11 26.52 -8.40
C PRO A 8 -22.13 25.35 -8.39
N ALA A 9 -20.84 25.66 -8.20
CA ALA A 9 -19.84 24.65 -7.93
C ALA A 9 -20.35 23.81 -6.75
N LEU A 10 -20.85 22.61 -7.04
CA LEU A 10 -21.18 21.67 -5.98
C LEU A 10 -19.92 21.54 -5.13
N PRO A 11 -19.97 21.77 -3.81
CA PRO A 11 -18.90 21.31 -2.95
C PRO A 11 -18.80 19.80 -3.22
N GLY A 12 -17.65 19.34 -3.70
CA GLY A 12 -17.40 17.92 -3.91
C GLY A 12 -17.86 17.16 -2.67
N THR A 13 -18.44 15.98 -2.86
CA THR A 13 -18.86 15.16 -1.72
C THR A 13 -17.69 15.03 -0.75
N PRO A 14 -17.91 15.03 0.58
CA PRO A 14 -16.82 15.03 1.57
C PRO A 14 -15.68 14.03 1.26
N ASP A 15 -16.05 12.89 0.69
CA ASP A 15 -15.15 11.83 0.24
C ASP A 15 -14.17 12.26 -0.89
N GLU A 16 -14.60 13.08 -1.86
CA GLU A 16 -13.74 13.55 -2.98
C GLU A 16 -12.66 14.53 -2.54
N GLN A 17 -12.97 15.34 -1.52
CA GLN A 17 -12.06 16.35 -1.00
C GLN A 17 -10.94 15.69 -0.19
N ASP A 18 -11.28 14.65 0.58
CA ASP A 18 -10.34 13.81 1.31
C ASP A 18 -9.45 12.98 0.37
N ASP A 19 -10.01 12.41 -0.70
CA ASP A 19 -9.26 11.68 -1.72
C ASP A 19 -8.21 12.58 -2.40
N THR A 20 -8.61 13.79 -2.79
CA THR A 20 -7.70 14.76 -3.40
C THR A 20 -6.56 15.17 -2.45
N ALA A 21 -6.87 15.40 -1.17
CA ALA A 21 -5.86 15.73 -0.16
C ALA A 21 -4.89 14.56 0.10
N ARG A 22 -5.40 13.33 0.11
CA ARG A 22 -4.60 12.11 0.26
C ARG A 22 -3.66 11.89 -0.92
N LYS A 23 -4.15 12.07 -2.15
CA LYS A 23 -3.35 12.02 -3.38
C LYS A 23 -2.22 13.05 -3.39
N GLN A 24 -2.49 14.29 -2.98
CA GLN A 24 -1.46 15.33 -2.90
C GLN A 24 -0.37 14.98 -1.87
N ARG A 25 -0.75 14.42 -0.72
CA ARG A 25 0.19 13.91 0.29
C ARG A 25 1.09 12.82 -0.28
N VAL A 26 0.52 11.82 -0.92
CA VAL A 26 1.28 10.72 -1.55
C VAL A 26 2.22 11.23 -2.63
N LYS A 27 1.78 12.21 -3.44
CA LYS A 27 2.63 12.85 -4.45
C LYS A 27 3.83 13.57 -3.82
N ALA A 28 3.64 14.24 -2.69
CA ALA A 28 4.71 14.89 -1.96
C ALA A 28 5.73 13.88 -1.39
N LEU A 29 5.24 12.73 -0.88
CA LEU A 29 6.10 11.64 -0.40
C LEU A 29 6.94 11.04 -1.53
N PHE A 30 6.34 10.78 -2.70
CA PHE A 30 7.08 10.29 -3.86
C PHE A 30 8.12 11.28 -4.40
N ARG A 31 7.88 12.59 -4.29
CA ARG A 31 8.89 13.60 -4.67
C ARG A 31 10.14 13.54 -3.78
N ARG A 32 9.96 13.30 -2.49
CA ARG A 32 11.04 13.17 -1.50
C ARG A 32 11.76 11.82 -1.54
N TYR A 33 11.12 10.79 -2.06
CA TYR A 33 11.73 9.46 -2.19
C TYR A 33 13.10 9.51 -2.90
N PRO A 34 14.14 8.83 -2.40
CA PRO A 34 14.13 7.83 -1.32
C PRO A 34 14.24 8.40 0.11
N ASP A 35 14.32 9.72 0.29
CA ASP A 35 14.48 10.40 1.59
C ASP A 35 13.16 10.53 2.36
N ILE A 36 12.63 9.38 2.77
CA ILE A 36 11.38 9.24 3.53
C ILE A 36 11.55 8.24 4.68
N THR A 37 10.81 8.46 5.77
CA THR A 37 10.82 7.60 6.95
C THR A 37 10.12 6.26 6.69
N SER A 38 10.34 5.29 7.58
CA SER A 38 9.68 3.97 7.50
C SER A 38 8.16 4.04 7.63
N GLU A 39 7.63 5.01 8.39
CA GLU A 39 6.19 5.23 8.55
C GLU A 39 5.58 5.79 7.26
N GLU A 40 6.20 6.82 6.67
CA GLU A 40 5.81 7.39 5.37
C GLU A 40 5.90 6.36 4.24
N ARG A 41 6.89 5.47 4.30
CA ARG A 41 7.06 4.35 3.38
C ARG A 41 5.91 3.34 3.49
N ARG A 42 5.43 3.08 4.71
CA ARG A 42 4.27 2.22 4.95
C ARG A 42 2.98 2.86 4.41
N GLU A 43 2.80 4.16 4.60
CA GLU A 43 1.68 4.92 4.02
C GLU A 43 1.65 4.82 2.49
N LEU A 44 2.80 4.99 1.84
CA LEU A 44 2.95 4.79 0.39
C LEU A 44 2.56 3.37 -0.04
N THR A 45 2.95 2.36 0.75
CA THR A 45 2.62 0.96 0.49
C THR A 45 1.13 0.72 0.58
N ASP A 46 0.50 1.20 1.65
CA ASP A 46 -0.93 1.05 1.87
C ASP A 46 -1.70 1.77 0.75
N TYR A 47 -1.27 2.98 0.37
CA TYR A 47 -1.90 3.71 -0.74
C TYR A 47 -1.76 2.99 -2.08
N LEU A 48 -0.61 2.40 -2.41
CA LEU A 48 -0.47 1.63 -3.66
C LEU A 48 -1.27 0.31 -3.63
N LYS A 49 -1.50 -0.27 -2.45
CA LYS A 49 -2.20 -1.55 -2.30
C LYS A 49 -3.72 -1.40 -2.26
N SER A 50 -4.22 -0.38 -1.58
CA SER A 50 -5.66 -0.19 -1.31
C SER A 50 -6.23 1.11 -1.87
N GLY A 51 -5.41 1.94 -2.52
CA GLY A 51 -5.86 3.19 -3.14
C GLY A 51 -6.72 2.97 -4.39
N PRO A 52 -7.47 4.00 -4.82
CA PRO A 52 -8.30 3.93 -6.01
C PRO A 52 -7.44 3.73 -7.26
N LEU A 53 -7.78 2.73 -8.09
CA LEU A 53 -7.03 2.38 -9.31
C LEU A 53 -6.82 3.56 -10.27
N LEU A 54 -7.81 4.45 -10.37
CA LEU A 54 -7.75 5.67 -11.18
C LEU A 54 -6.68 6.65 -10.66
N GLU A 55 -6.58 6.82 -9.34
CA GLU A 55 -5.60 7.72 -8.74
C GLU A 55 -4.19 7.16 -8.88
N ILE A 56 -4.03 5.86 -8.64
CA ILE A 56 -2.76 5.14 -8.84
C ILE A 56 -2.32 5.25 -10.31
N GLY A 57 -3.25 5.07 -11.24
CA GLY A 57 -2.99 5.23 -12.68
C GLY A 57 -2.56 6.65 -13.04
N LEU A 58 -3.22 7.67 -12.49
CA LEU A 58 -2.87 9.07 -12.71
C LEU A 58 -1.49 9.42 -12.12
N LEU A 59 -1.17 8.84 -10.96
CA LEU A 59 0.11 9.02 -10.29
C LEU A 59 1.26 8.36 -11.08
N LYS A 60 1.00 7.18 -11.67
CA LYS A 60 1.96 6.45 -12.51
C LYS A 60 2.14 7.08 -13.89
N GLY A 61 1.19 7.90 -14.33
CA GLY A 61 1.27 8.71 -15.56
C GLY A 61 2.17 9.94 -15.45
N ASP A 62 2.57 10.36 -14.24
CA ASP A 62 3.52 11.47 -14.06
C ASP A 62 4.95 10.96 -14.32
N GLU A 63 5.53 11.34 -15.46
CA GLU A 63 6.86 10.91 -15.94
C GLU A 63 7.96 11.05 -14.87
N THR A 64 7.88 12.11 -14.06
CA THR A 64 8.89 12.43 -13.04
C THR A 64 8.82 11.52 -11.82
N ILE A 65 7.65 10.93 -11.57
CA ILE A 65 7.37 10.09 -10.40
C ILE A 65 7.33 8.62 -10.78
N ARG A 66 6.99 8.30 -12.04
CA ARG A 66 6.93 6.95 -12.58
C ARG A 66 8.20 6.13 -12.31
N TYR A 67 9.37 6.74 -12.47
CA TYR A 67 10.65 6.06 -12.19
C TYR A 67 10.81 5.74 -10.70
N LYS A 68 10.41 6.65 -9.81
CA LYS A 68 10.47 6.46 -8.35
C LYS A 68 9.45 5.43 -7.87
N ILE A 69 8.26 5.38 -8.48
CA ILE A 69 7.26 4.34 -8.24
C ILE A 69 7.81 2.97 -8.64
N ALA A 70 8.42 2.85 -9.82
CA ALA A 70 8.99 1.59 -10.28
C ALA A 70 10.13 1.10 -9.38
N ALA A 71 11.02 2.01 -8.95
CA ALA A 71 12.07 1.69 -7.99
C ALA A 71 11.49 1.22 -6.63
N PHE A 72 10.46 1.91 -6.14
CA PHE A 72 9.73 1.55 -4.93
C PHE A 72 9.03 0.18 -5.03
N GLU A 73 8.33 -0.10 -6.13
CA GLU A 73 7.70 -1.39 -6.40
C GLU A 73 8.73 -2.53 -6.42
N GLN A 74 9.91 -2.29 -6.99
CA GLN A 74 10.97 -3.30 -7.09
C GLN A 74 11.64 -3.57 -5.72
N GLU A 75 11.88 -2.54 -4.92
CA GLU A 75 12.33 -2.68 -3.53
C GLU A 75 11.30 -3.42 -2.68
N GLN A 76 10.01 -3.09 -2.85
CA GLN A 76 8.92 -3.75 -2.13
C GLN A 76 8.75 -5.20 -2.57
N ALA A 77 8.85 -5.52 -3.86
CA ALA A 77 8.83 -6.91 -4.32
C ALA A 77 9.99 -7.73 -3.74
N LYS A 78 11.17 -7.11 -3.58
CA LYS A 78 12.33 -7.73 -2.95
C LYS A 78 12.14 -7.90 -1.44
N ALA A 79 11.58 -6.90 -0.75
CA ALA A 79 11.23 -6.98 0.68
C ALA A 79 10.10 -7.99 0.95
N LEU A 80 9.08 -8.02 0.11
CA LEU A 80 8.00 -9.02 0.10
C LEU A 80 8.53 -10.42 -0.21
N SER A 81 9.66 -10.56 -0.91
CA SER A 81 10.32 -11.87 -1.10
C SER A 81 11.11 -12.34 0.13
N HIS A 82 11.40 -11.44 1.08
CA HIS A 82 11.93 -11.81 2.41
C HIS A 82 10.81 -12.14 3.42
N ALA A 83 9.63 -11.55 3.30
CA ALA A 83 8.45 -11.88 4.10
C ALA A 83 8.00 -13.37 4.10
N PRO A 84 8.07 -14.15 2.99
CA PRO A 84 7.71 -15.56 3.01
C PRO A 84 8.67 -16.42 3.82
N LYS A 85 9.90 -15.96 4.09
CA LYS A 85 10.81 -16.68 5.00
C LYS A 85 10.32 -16.60 6.44
N GLU A 86 9.85 -15.45 6.90
CA GLU A 86 9.27 -15.34 8.25
C GLU A 86 8.00 -16.17 8.38
N ILE A 87 7.13 -16.15 7.37
CA ILE A 87 5.91 -16.99 7.34
C ILE A 87 6.28 -18.48 7.28
N ALA A 88 7.30 -18.87 6.51
CA ALA A 88 7.76 -20.24 6.45
C ALA A 88 8.35 -20.73 7.79
N VAL A 89 9.10 -19.89 8.49
CA VAL A 89 9.60 -20.19 9.84
C VAL A 89 8.43 -20.39 10.80
N LEU A 90 7.41 -19.52 10.74
CA LEU A 90 6.22 -19.61 11.58
C LEU A 90 5.41 -20.89 11.29
N LEU A 91 5.31 -21.29 10.02
CA LEU A 91 4.70 -22.56 9.62
C LEU A 91 5.50 -23.77 10.12
N VAL A 92 6.84 -23.74 10.03
CA VAL A 92 7.68 -24.81 10.56
C VAL A 92 7.52 -24.96 12.07
N ILE A 93 7.51 -23.84 12.81
CA ILE A 93 7.26 -23.86 14.27
C ILE A 93 5.88 -24.47 14.56
N PHE A 94 4.85 -24.07 13.82
CA PHE A 94 3.50 -24.60 13.99
C PHE A 94 3.42 -26.11 13.74
N VAL A 95 4.08 -26.60 12.69
CA VAL A 95 4.17 -28.03 12.39
C VAL A 95 4.90 -28.80 13.50
N LEU A 96 6.01 -28.27 14.00
CA LEU A 96 6.75 -28.88 15.12
C LEU A 96 5.88 -28.95 16.39
N LEU A 97 5.10 -27.91 16.67
CA LEU A 97 4.18 -27.88 17.81
C LEU A 97 3.07 -28.94 17.65
N ALA A 98 2.50 -29.04 16.45
CA ALA A 98 1.46 -30.03 16.16
C ALA A 98 1.98 -31.46 16.31
N VAL A 99 3.18 -31.75 15.80
CA VAL A 99 3.84 -33.06 15.96
C VAL A 99 4.12 -33.36 17.43
N ALA A 100 4.62 -32.38 18.20
CA ALA A 100 4.85 -32.55 19.63
C ALA A 100 3.54 -32.82 20.39
N CYS A 101 2.47 -32.10 20.09
CA CYS A 101 1.16 -32.33 20.67
C CYS A 101 0.60 -33.71 20.32
N SER A 102 0.74 -34.16 19.06
CA SER A 102 0.32 -35.51 18.65
C SER A 102 1.14 -36.59 19.35
N ALA A 103 2.46 -36.43 19.45
CA ALA A 103 3.32 -37.40 20.14
C ALA A 103 3.06 -37.46 21.65
N LEU A 104 2.76 -36.32 22.28
CA LEU A 104 2.40 -36.26 23.70
C LEU A 104 1.03 -36.90 23.96
N TRP A 105 0.10 -36.74 23.02
CA TRP A 105 -1.21 -37.37 23.07
C TRP A 105 -1.12 -38.89 22.89
N ASP A 106 -0.26 -39.35 21.99
CA ASP A 106 -0.02 -40.78 21.73
C ASP A 106 0.66 -41.50 22.92
N MET A 107 1.39 -40.77 23.78
CA MET A 107 1.93 -41.30 25.04
C MET A 107 0.93 -41.27 26.20
N GLY A 108 -0.19 -40.54 26.07
CA GLY A 108 -1.22 -40.40 27.09
C GLY A 108 -2.46 -41.27 26.89
N ALA A 109 -2.60 -41.90 25.72
CA ALA A 109 -3.61 -42.91 25.38
C ALA A 109 -3.09 -44.33 25.65
#